data_AF-A0A7C1U8E0-F1
#
_entry.id   AF-A0A7C1U8E0-F1
#
_cell.length_a   1.000
_cell.length_b   1.000
_cell.length_c   1.000
_cell.angle_alpha   90.00
_cell.angle_beta   90.00
_cell.angle_gamma   90.00
#
_symmetry.space_group_name_H-M   'P 1'
#
loop_
_entity.id
_entity.type
_entity.pdbx_description
1 polymer ?
#
loop_
_entity_poly.entity_id
_entity_poly.type
_entity_poly.pdbx_seq_one_letter_code
_entity_poly.pdbx_strand_id
1 'polypeptide(L)'
;YAGEVNGISFDVGGLLYHYPGGTGTDYFELYGSTGIDLGFASATVGANYAFSNNNLGNQDNIYIYTDGEVVIPNTPLSLNLHLGFEDGAFGDKKWDWIIGTTVSYQGLDFGVSYVDTNVPGNNSDGRVVFSVGASF
;
A
#
# COMPACT_ATOMS: atom_id res chain seq x y z
N TYR A 1 -16.82 -3.24 1.43
CA TYR A 1 -17.91 -2.33 1.83
C TYR A 1 -17.23 -1.05 2.21
N ALA A 2 -17.51 0.00 1.45
CA ALA A 2 -16.86 1.29 1.62
C ALA A 2 -17.90 2.38 1.86
N GLY A 3 -17.49 3.42 2.55
CA GLY A 3 -18.32 4.58 2.81
C GLY A 3 -17.55 5.71 3.49
N GLU A 4 -18.27 6.78 3.80
CA GLU A 4 -17.73 7.94 4.51
C GLU A 4 -18.74 8.39 5.56
N VAL A 5 -18.25 8.73 6.75
CA VAL A 5 -19.05 9.32 7.83
C VAL A 5 -18.26 10.47 8.43
N ASN A 6 -18.84 11.68 8.39
CA ASN A 6 -18.24 12.91 8.94
C ASN A 6 -16.82 13.21 8.40
N GLY A 7 -16.57 12.99 7.09
CA GLY A 7 -15.26 13.23 6.48
C GLY A 7 -14.19 12.18 6.78
N ILE A 8 -14.58 11.07 7.43
CA ILE A 8 -13.73 9.90 7.64
C ILE A 8 -14.23 8.80 6.71
N SER A 9 -13.39 8.41 5.75
CA SER A 9 -13.65 7.29 4.86
C SER A 9 -13.29 5.96 5.54
N PHE A 10 -13.95 4.89 5.12
CA PHE A 10 -13.58 3.53 5.49
C PHE A 10 -13.85 2.58 4.33
N ASP A 11 -13.06 1.51 4.23
CA ASP A 11 -13.31 0.36 3.36
C ASP A 11 -12.91 -0.91 4.09
N VAL A 12 -13.76 -1.93 4.01
CA VAL A 12 -13.53 -3.25 4.62
C VAL A 12 -13.98 -4.35 3.69
N GLY A 13 -13.21 -5.41 3.56
CA GLY A 13 -13.58 -6.51 2.67
C GLY A 13 -12.76 -7.76 2.89
N GLY A 14 -12.92 -8.70 1.96
CA GLY A 14 -12.15 -9.93 1.94
C GLY A 14 -11.77 -10.32 0.51
N LEU A 15 -10.61 -10.93 0.37
CA LEU A 15 -10.03 -11.38 -0.89
C LEU A 15 -9.80 -12.89 -0.79
N LEU A 16 -10.27 -13.63 -1.81
CA LEU A 16 -9.95 -15.04 -1.97
C LEU A 16 -8.97 -15.17 -3.12
N TYR A 17 -7.78 -15.67 -2.83
CA TYR A 17 -6.79 -16.02 -3.85
C TYR A 17 -6.98 -17.49 -4.19
N HIS A 18 -7.45 -17.74 -5.41
CA HIS A 18 -7.66 -19.09 -5.94
C HIS A 18 -6.71 -19.31 -7.11
N TYR A 19 -5.99 -20.44 -7.11
CA TYR A 19 -5.04 -20.78 -8.17
C TYR A 19 -5.53 -22.02 -8.93
N PRO A 20 -6.17 -21.85 -10.10
CA PRO A 20 -6.70 -22.97 -10.87
C PRO A 20 -5.63 -24.01 -11.19
N GLY A 21 -5.92 -25.27 -10.86
CA GLY A 21 -4.98 -26.39 -11.04
C GLY A 21 -3.96 -26.56 -9.90
N GLY A 22 -3.92 -25.65 -8.93
CA GLY A 22 -3.18 -25.81 -7.68
C GLY A 22 -3.92 -26.72 -6.70
N THR A 23 -3.16 -27.40 -5.83
CA THR A 23 -3.73 -28.21 -4.73
C THR A 23 -3.28 -27.60 -3.41
N GLY A 24 -4.25 -27.15 -2.60
CA GLY A 24 -3.95 -26.55 -1.29
C GLY A 24 -3.24 -25.20 -1.38
N THR A 25 -3.42 -24.48 -2.49
CA THR A 25 -2.77 -23.19 -2.78
C THR A 25 -3.63 -21.98 -2.44
N ASP A 26 -4.90 -22.19 -2.10
CA ASP A 26 -5.84 -21.11 -1.89
C ASP A 26 -5.67 -20.50 -0.51
N TYR A 27 -5.88 -19.20 -0.39
CA TYR A 27 -5.91 -18.51 0.90
C TYR A 27 -6.85 -17.31 0.86
N PHE A 28 -7.28 -16.90 2.05
CA PHE A 28 -8.24 -15.82 2.24
C PHE A 28 -7.61 -14.72 3.09
N GLU A 29 -7.84 -13.48 2.68
CA GLU A 29 -7.40 -12.28 3.38
C GLU A 29 -8.61 -11.42 3.73
N LEU A 30 -8.58 -10.82 4.92
CA LEU A 30 -9.42 -9.67 5.24
C LEU A 30 -8.61 -8.40 5.07
N TYR A 31 -9.26 -7.34 4.62
CA TYR A 31 -8.66 -6.01 4.58
C TYR A 31 -9.59 -4.99 5.21
N GLY A 32 -9.00 -3.93 5.75
CA GLY A 32 -9.71 -2.79 6.27
C GLY A 32 -8.85 -1.54 6.28
N SER A 33 -9.43 -0.40 5.96
CA SER A 33 -8.75 0.90 6.03
C SER A 33 -9.71 2.00 6.46
N THR A 34 -9.13 3.09 6.96
CA THR A 34 -9.82 4.35 7.20
C THR A 34 -8.93 5.51 6.83
N GLY A 35 -9.52 6.58 6.34
CA GLY A 35 -8.76 7.74 5.88
C GLY A 35 -9.49 9.06 6.07
N ILE A 36 -8.73 10.12 5.91
CA ILE A 36 -9.19 11.50 5.87
C ILE A 36 -8.61 12.19 4.63
N ASP A 37 -9.40 13.07 4.03
CA ASP A 37 -8.96 13.92 2.93
C ASP A 37 -9.37 15.38 3.23
N LEU A 38 -8.36 16.25 3.33
CA LEU A 38 -8.50 17.67 3.61
C LEU A 38 -8.34 18.53 2.36
N GLY A 39 -8.26 17.91 1.17
CA GLY A 39 -8.05 18.53 -0.14
C GLY A 39 -6.60 18.92 -0.44
N PHE A 40 -5.88 19.47 0.55
CA PHE A 40 -4.43 19.75 0.42
C PHE A 40 -3.55 18.66 1.02
N ALA A 41 -4.14 17.78 1.83
CA ALA A 41 -3.47 16.65 2.46
C ALA A 41 -4.47 15.53 2.68
N SER A 42 -4.03 14.29 2.49
CA SER A 42 -4.80 13.10 2.79
C SER A 42 -3.94 12.12 3.59
N ALA A 43 -4.60 11.28 4.39
CA ALA A 43 -3.94 10.23 5.14
C ALA A 43 -4.86 9.02 5.26
N THR A 44 -4.29 7.83 5.10
CA THR A 44 -4.99 6.55 5.25
C THR A 44 -4.20 5.64 6.18
N VAL A 45 -4.87 4.94 7.07
CA VAL A 45 -4.31 3.81 7.82
C VAL A 45 -5.13 2.57 7.51
N GLY A 46 -4.45 1.46 7.30
CA GLY A 46 -5.11 0.20 6.98
C GLY A 46 -4.34 -1.02 7.45
N ALA A 47 -5.02 -2.16 7.35
CA ALA A 47 -4.45 -3.46 7.65
C ALA A 47 -5.05 -4.54 6.77
N ASN A 48 -4.24 -5.56 6.49
CA ASN A 48 -4.62 -6.79 5.81
C ASN A 48 -4.21 -7.98 6.68
N TYR A 49 -5.08 -8.96 6.82
CA TYR A 49 -4.83 -10.18 7.59
C TYR A 49 -5.12 -11.42 6.76
N ALA A 50 -4.11 -12.25 6.54
CA ALA A 50 -4.23 -13.55 5.91
C ALA A 50 -4.32 -14.66 6.97
N PHE A 51 -5.32 -15.52 6.88
CA PHE A 51 -5.49 -16.60 7.85
C PHE A 51 -4.50 -17.74 7.61
N SER A 52 -3.96 -18.27 8.70
CA SER A 52 -3.08 -19.45 8.66
C SER A 52 -3.73 -20.62 7.93
N ASN A 53 -3.00 -21.17 6.97
CA ASN A 53 -3.37 -22.39 6.26
C ASN A 53 -2.13 -23.08 5.68
N ASN A 54 -2.34 -24.23 5.04
CA ASN A 54 -1.26 -25.01 4.44
C ASN A 54 -0.47 -24.24 3.36
N ASN A 55 -1.12 -23.41 2.54
CA ASN A 55 -0.46 -22.61 1.51
C ASN A 55 0.50 -21.58 2.11
N LEU A 56 0.13 -21.01 3.24
CA LEU A 56 0.91 -20.02 3.98
C LEU A 56 1.92 -20.65 4.97
N GLY A 57 2.25 -21.93 4.77
CA GLY A 57 3.21 -22.62 5.65
C GLY A 57 2.69 -22.84 7.08
N ASN A 58 1.38 -22.85 7.28
CA ASN A 58 0.71 -22.87 8.58
C ASN A 58 1.00 -21.64 9.46
N GLN A 59 1.32 -20.51 8.83
CA GLN A 59 1.47 -19.21 9.47
C GLN A 59 0.41 -18.25 8.95
N ASP A 60 -0.11 -17.38 9.80
CA ASP A 60 -0.91 -16.24 9.39
C ASP A 60 -0.01 -15.09 8.88
N ASN A 61 -0.61 -14.02 8.38
CA ASN A 61 0.13 -12.81 8.01
C ASN A 61 -0.66 -11.57 8.38
N ILE A 62 0.01 -10.59 8.98
CA ILE A 62 -0.54 -9.25 9.19
C ILE A 62 0.33 -8.24 8.45
N TYR A 63 -0.31 -7.38 7.68
CA TYR A 63 0.30 -6.19 7.09
C TYR A 63 -0.47 -4.96 7.54
N ILE A 64 0.19 -4.01 8.20
CA ILE A 64 -0.38 -2.74 8.63
C ILE A 64 0.35 -1.63 7.89
N TYR A 65 -0.37 -0.65 7.38
CA TYR A 65 0.22 0.41 6.60
C TYR A 65 -0.39 1.77 6.91
N THR A 66 0.35 2.82 6.55
CA THR A 66 -0.11 4.20 6.53
C THR A 66 0.36 4.87 5.26
N ASP A 67 -0.56 5.52 4.57
CA ASP A 67 -0.31 6.34 3.40
C ASP A 67 -0.59 7.80 3.70
N GLY A 68 0.14 8.69 3.06
CA GLY A 68 -0.12 10.13 3.11
C GLY A 68 0.25 10.83 1.82
N GLU A 69 -0.56 11.81 1.45
CA GLU A 69 -0.29 12.71 0.34
C GLU A 69 -0.42 14.15 0.81
N VAL A 70 0.47 15.03 0.34
CA VAL A 70 0.39 16.47 0.59
C VAL A 70 0.71 17.24 -0.69
N VAL A 71 -0.19 18.14 -1.07
CA VAL A 71 0.03 19.10 -2.15
C VAL A 71 0.88 20.25 -1.62
N ILE A 72 1.99 20.57 -2.28
CA ILE A 72 2.92 21.63 -1.85
C ILE A 72 2.40 22.99 -2.36
N PRO A 73 2.04 23.93 -1.45
CA PRO A 73 1.44 25.19 -1.84
C PRO A 73 2.31 26.01 -2.80
N ASN A 74 1.67 26.63 -3.80
CA ASN A 74 2.31 27.47 -4.83
C ASN A 74 3.30 26.72 -5.73
N THR A 75 3.21 25.39 -5.79
CA THR A 75 4.01 24.56 -6.71
C THR A 75 3.11 23.50 -7.37
N PRO A 76 3.53 22.92 -8.50
CA PRO A 76 2.82 21.78 -9.10
C PRO A 76 3.19 20.43 -8.45
N LEU A 77 3.87 20.44 -7.30
CA LEU A 77 4.39 19.24 -6.65
C LEU A 77 3.41 18.69 -5.61
N SER A 78 3.25 17.37 -5.59
CA SER A 78 2.71 16.60 -4.47
C SER A 78 3.80 15.73 -3.86
N LEU A 79 3.76 15.53 -2.55
CA LEU A 79 4.58 14.57 -1.80
C LEU A 79 3.72 13.36 -1.45
N ASN A 80 4.24 12.17 -1.73
CA ASN A 80 3.58 10.88 -1.47
C ASN A 80 4.45 10.07 -0.49
N LEU A 81 3.84 9.56 0.57
CA LEU A 81 4.50 8.78 1.60
C LEU A 81 3.74 7.48 1.84
N HIS A 82 4.47 6.40 2.02
CA HIS A 82 3.95 5.11 2.45
C HIS A 82 4.88 4.51 3.51
N LEU A 83 4.31 3.91 4.54
CA LEU A 83 5.03 3.09 5.51
C LEU A 83 4.20 1.85 5.84
N GLY A 84 4.77 0.69 5.61
CA GLY A 84 4.19 -0.62 5.89
C GLY A 84 4.99 -1.40 6.93
N PHE A 85 4.29 -2.20 7.73
CA PHE A 85 4.85 -3.22 8.62
C PHE A 85 4.20 -4.57 8.32
N GLU A 86 5.01 -5.60 8.10
CA GLU A 86 4.55 -6.95 7.82
C GLU A 86 5.19 -7.98 8.75
N ASP A 87 4.37 -8.87 9.30
CA ASP A 87 4.83 -10.01 10.11
C ASP A 87 3.95 -11.24 9.84
N GLY A 88 4.58 -12.38 9.55
CA GLY A 88 3.88 -13.61 9.19
C GLY A 88 4.44 -14.35 7.98
N ALA A 89 3.54 -14.99 7.24
CA ALA A 89 3.86 -15.82 6.08
C ALA A 89 4.58 -15.06 4.94
N PHE A 90 4.45 -13.74 4.87
CA PHE A 90 4.99 -12.90 3.78
C PHE A 90 6.11 -11.94 4.22
N GLY A 91 6.37 -11.83 5.53
CA GLY A 91 7.46 -11.01 6.07
C GLY A 91 7.77 -11.35 7.53
N ASP A 92 8.99 -11.11 8.01
CA ASP A 92 9.37 -11.27 9.42
C ASP A 92 9.78 -9.91 9.97
N LYS A 93 8.86 -9.26 10.71
CA LYS A 93 9.03 -7.90 11.24
C LYS A 93 9.60 -6.92 10.22
N LYS A 94 9.09 -7.04 8.99
CA LYS A 94 9.51 -6.25 7.85
C LYS A 94 8.89 -4.87 7.95
N TRP A 95 9.69 -3.84 7.72
CA TRP A 95 9.23 -2.50 7.40
C TRP A 95 9.54 -2.22 5.94
N ASP A 96 8.58 -1.64 5.23
CA ASP A 96 8.75 -1.14 3.87
C ASP A 96 8.23 0.29 3.76
N TRP A 97 8.80 1.07 2.85
CA TRP A 97 8.44 2.46 2.70
C TRP A 97 8.58 2.97 1.28
N ILE A 98 7.77 3.98 0.96
CA ILE A 98 7.87 4.78 -0.26
C ILE A 98 7.94 6.25 0.13
N ILE A 99 8.88 6.97 -0.48
CA ILE A 99 8.96 8.43 -0.41
C ILE A 99 9.04 8.92 -1.85
N GLY A 100 8.02 9.63 -2.31
CA GLY A 100 7.95 10.07 -3.70
C GLY A 100 7.37 11.45 -3.87
N THR A 101 7.56 12.00 -5.06
CA THR A 101 6.93 13.24 -5.47
C THR A 101 6.37 13.12 -6.88
N THR A 102 5.26 13.80 -7.11
CA THR A 102 4.58 13.84 -8.41
C THR A 102 4.44 15.29 -8.86
N VAL A 103 4.63 15.53 -10.16
CA VAL A 103 4.32 16.79 -10.84
C VAL A 103 3.26 16.55 -11.91
N SER A 104 2.16 17.30 -11.84
CA SER A 104 1.14 17.29 -12.90
C SER A 104 1.41 18.42 -13.91
N TYR A 105 1.57 18.07 -15.18
CA TYR A 105 1.81 19.03 -16.26
C TYR A 105 1.07 18.62 -17.54
N GLN A 106 0.22 19.51 -18.05
CA GLN A 106 -0.56 19.31 -19.29
C GLN A 106 -1.36 17.99 -19.34
N GLY A 107 -1.94 17.57 -18.22
CA GLY A 107 -2.72 16.33 -18.12
C GLY A 107 -1.87 15.05 -18.02
N LEU A 108 -0.55 15.19 -17.85
CA LEU A 108 0.35 14.10 -17.53
C LEU A 108 0.87 14.25 -16.10
N ASP A 109 1.00 13.13 -15.40
CA ASP A 109 1.60 13.04 -14.07
C ASP A 109 2.97 12.40 -14.17
N PHE A 110 4.01 13.10 -13.69
CA PHE A 110 5.39 12.62 -13.66
C PHE A 110 5.81 12.35 -12.22
N GLY A 111 6.16 11.11 -11.91
CA GLY A 111 6.52 10.69 -10.56
C GLY A 111 7.97 10.24 -10.44
N VAL A 112 8.59 10.54 -9.30
CA VAL A 112 9.84 9.94 -8.85
C VAL A 112 9.64 9.45 -7.42
N SER A 113 9.97 8.19 -7.14
CA SER A 113 9.83 7.60 -5.81
C SER A 113 11.05 6.79 -5.43
N TYR A 114 11.49 6.90 -4.18
CA TYR A 114 12.38 5.95 -3.54
C TYR A 114 11.55 4.89 -2.81
N VAL A 115 11.82 3.62 -3.08
CA VAL A 115 11.12 2.45 -2.52
C VAL A 115 12.16 1.54 -1.88
N ASP A 116 11.94 1.13 -0.63
CA ASP A 116 12.93 0.34 0.11
C ASP A 116 12.31 -0.42 1.30
N THR A 117 13.09 -1.29 1.93
CA THR A 117 12.70 -2.10 3.08
C THR A 117 13.87 -2.32 4.05
N ASN A 118 13.57 -2.61 5.32
CA ASN A 118 14.60 -2.98 6.29
C ASN A 118 15.16 -4.40 6.09
N VAL A 119 14.60 -5.20 5.16
CA VAL A 119 15.03 -6.57 4.91
C VAL A 119 16.28 -6.58 4.03
N PRO A 120 17.43 -7.06 4.53
CA PRO A 120 18.63 -7.17 3.71
C PRO A 120 18.53 -8.36 2.75
N GLY A 121 19.02 -8.19 1.53
CA GLY A 121 19.14 -9.30 0.58
C GLY A 121 19.33 -8.84 -0.86
N ASN A 122 19.83 -9.75 -1.70
CA ASN A 122 20.17 -9.45 -3.11
C ASN A 122 18.96 -8.99 -3.95
N ASN A 123 17.73 -9.20 -3.50
CA ASN A 123 16.50 -8.81 -4.18
C ASN A 123 15.73 -7.69 -3.45
N SER A 124 16.29 -7.16 -2.37
CA SER A 124 15.63 -6.20 -1.47
C SER A 124 16.30 -4.81 -1.48
N ASP A 125 17.26 -4.58 -2.37
CA ASP A 125 17.91 -3.27 -2.51
C ASP A 125 16.88 -2.17 -2.83
N GLY A 126 17.01 -1.04 -2.15
CA GLY A 126 16.22 0.16 -2.42
C GLY A 126 16.36 0.65 -3.85
N ARG A 127 15.27 1.19 -4.41
CA ARG A 127 15.17 1.57 -5.83
C ARG A 127 14.56 2.94 -6.00
N VAL A 128 15.02 3.64 -7.03
CA VAL A 128 14.33 4.82 -7.56
C VAL A 128 13.45 4.38 -8.72
N VAL A 129 12.16 4.68 -8.63
CA VAL A 129 11.15 4.40 -9.65
C VAL A 129 10.71 5.71 -10.29
N PHE A 130 10.72 5.74 -11.63
CA PHE A 130 10.18 6.83 -12.43
C PHE A 130 8.85 6.38 -13.03
N SER A 131 7.82 7.23 -12.97
CA SER A 131 6.51 6.94 -13.54
C SER A 131 6.01 8.11 -14.40
N VAL A 132 5.20 7.76 -15.39
CA VAL A 132 4.40 8.72 -16.18
C VAL A 132 2.97 8.18 -16.28
N GLY A 133 1.99 9.00 -15.92
CA GLY A 133 0.57 8.69 -15.95
C GLY A 133 -0.21 9.71 -16.77
N ALA A 134 -1.36 9.28 -17.30
CA ALA A 134 -2.33 10.14 -17.97
C ALA A 134 -3.74 9.64 -17.63
N SER A 135 -4.68 10.55 -17.39
CA SER A 135 -6.08 10.23 -17.15
C SER A 135 -6.94 10.80 -18.29
N PHE A 136 -7.91 10.01 -18.80
CA PHE A 136 -8.77 10.35 -19.94
C PHE A 136 -10.25 10.09 -19.65
#